data_AF-A0A832YXR8-F1
#
_entry.id   AF-A0A832YXR8-F1
#
_cell.length_a   1.000
_cell.length_b   1.000
_cell.length_c   1.000
_cell.angle_alpha   90.00
_cell.angle_beta   90.00
_cell.angle_gamma   90.00
#
_symmetry.space_group_name_H-M   'P 1'
#
loop_
_entity.id
_entity.type
_entity.pdbx_description
1 polymer ?
#
loop_
_entity_poly.entity_id
_entity_poly.type
_entity_poly.pdbx_seq_one_letter_code
_entity_poly.pdbx_strand_id
1 'polypeptide(L)' 'MSESVEREARRQLVVYLDELEHAFIRYDEISDTLYINLSNEEADETLLLENNIIVHVKNNRIIGLTILDLLRRVKEA' A
#
# COMPACT_ATOMS: atom_id res chain seq x y z
N MET A 1 31.76 1.17 15.06
CA MET A 1 30.79 0.92 13.98
C MET A 1 29.42 1.03 14.61
N SER A 2 28.94 2.26 14.66
CA SER A 2 28.29 2.84 15.84
C SER A 2 27.06 3.57 15.37
N GLU A 3 25.87 3.10 15.78
CA GLU A 3 24.52 3.75 15.77
C GLU A 3 23.99 4.36 14.46
N SER A 4 24.84 4.66 13.47
CA SER A 4 24.51 5.34 12.22
C SER A 4 23.74 4.47 11.22
N VAL A 5 23.66 3.16 11.46
CA VAL A 5 22.89 2.20 10.64
C VAL A 5 21.48 2.02 11.19
N GLU A 6 21.23 2.39 12.45
CA GLU A 6 19.99 2.05 13.17
C GLU A 6 18.87 3.11 13.02
N ARG A 7 19.18 4.21 12.33
CA ARG A 7 18.22 5.26 11.94
C ARG A 7 18.10 5.33 10.42
N GLU A 8 17.76 4.23 9.77
CA GLU A 8 17.00 4.36 8.55
C GLU A 8 15.67 5.01 8.96
N ALA A 9 15.60 6.33 8.75
CA ALA A 9 14.57 7.19 9.32
C ALA A 9 13.21 6.54 9.09
N ARG A 10 12.47 6.22 10.17
CA ARG A 10 11.11 5.68 10.07
C ARG A 10 10.30 6.59 9.16
N ARG A 11 10.14 6.19 7.90
CA ARG A 11 9.52 7.01 6.87
C ARG A 11 8.07 7.17 7.27
N GLN A 12 7.70 8.38 7.70
CA GLN A 12 6.32 8.66 8.10
C GLN A 12 5.48 8.73 6.83
N LEU A 13 4.70 7.69 6.56
CA LEU A 13 3.74 7.67 5.48
C LEU A 13 2.40 8.24 5.98
N VAL A 14 1.75 9.04 5.15
CA VAL A 14 0.45 9.66 5.46
C VAL A 14 -0.59 9.17 4.46
N VAL A 15 -1.82 8.98 4.93
CA VAL A 15 -2.99 8.73 4.08
C VAL A 15 -3.88 9.97 4.17
N TYR A 16 -4.24 10.56 3.03
CA TYR A 16 -5.29 11.57 2.99
C TYR A 16 -6.60 10.93 2.54
N LEU A 17 -7.69 11.33 3.20
CA LEU A 17 -9.05 10.80 2.96
C LEU A 17 -10.00 11.88 2.42
N ASP A 18 -9.45 13.02 2.03
CA ASP A 18 -10.16 14.15 1.41
C ASP A 18 -10.57 13.86 -0.04
N GLU A 19 -9.87 12.97 -0.74
CA GLU A 19 -10.15 12.57 -2.13
C GLU A 19 -10.96 11.25 -2.25
N LEU A 20 -11.65 10.82 -1.18
CA LEU A 20 -12.38 9.53 -1.19
C LEU A 20 -13.47 9.41 -2.27
N GLU A 21 -13.93 10.53 -2.83
CA GLU A 21 -14.81 10.57 -4.00
C GLU A 21 -14.23 9.90 -5.25
N HIS A 22 -12.90 9.77 -5.32
CA HIS A 22 -12.19 9.07 -6.39
C HIS A 22 -11.71 7.67 -5.99
N ALA A 23 -11.91 7.29 -4.73
CA ALA A 23 -11.44 6.00 -4.24
C ALA A 23 -12.29 4.86 -4.79
N PHE A 24 -11.62 3.74 -5.10
CA PHE A 24 -12.30 2.50 -5.47
C PHE A 24 -11.65 1.30 -4.80
N ILE A 25 -12.47 0.29 -4.56
CA ILE A 25 -12.04 -1.01 -4.09
C ILE A 25 -12.51 -2.03 -5.12
N ARG A 26 -11.57 -2.82 -5.64
CA ARG A 26 -11.86 -3.87 -6.62
C ARG A 26 -11.14 -5.14 -6.23
N TYR A 27 -11.88 -6.22 -6.15
CA TYR A 27 -11.32 -7.55 -6.02
C TYR A 27 -11.29 -8.24 -7.39
N ASP A 28 -10.15 -8.85 -7.72
CA ASP A 28 -10.00 -9.72 -8.88
C ASP A 28 -9.89 -11.17 -8.41
N GLU A 29 -10.94 -11.95 -8.68
CA GLU A 29 -11.04 -13.35 -8.28
C GLU A 29 -10.06 -14.26 -9.00
N ILE A 30 -9.65 -13.90 -10.23
CA ILE A 30 -8.75 -14.73 -11.03
C ILE A 30 -7.34 -14.69 -10.45
N SER A 31 -6.91 -13.50 -10.01
CA SER A 31 -5.57 -13.28 -9.44
C SER A 31 -5.55 -13.30 -7.90
N ASP A 32 -6.67 -13.54 -7.23
CA ASP A 32 -6.81 -13.44 -5.76
C ASP A 32 -6.20 -12.14 -5.21
N THR A 33 -6.53 -11.01 -5.86
CA THR A 33 -5.89 -9.71 -5.58
C THR A 33 -6.93 -8.63 -5.28
N LEU A 34 -6.77 -7.93 -4.15
CA LEU A 34 -7.57 -6.77 -3.78
C LEU A 34 -6.82 -5.48 -4.08
N TYR A 35 -7.43 -4.64 -4.89
CA TYR A 35 -6.95 -3.30 -5.21
C TYR A 35 -7.74 -2.29 -4.38
N ILE A 36 -7.04 -1.46 -3.62
CA ILE A 36 -7.58 -0.31 -2.90
C ILE A 36 -6.89 0.91 -3.47
N ASN A 37 -7.61 1.74 -4.21
CA ASN A 37 -7.09 2.98 -4.75
C ASN A 37 -7.76 4.14 -4.00
N LEU A 38 -6.95 5.12 -3.57
CA LEU A 38 -7.38 6.27 -2.75
C LEU A 38 -7.26 7.60 -3.51
N SER A 39 -6.68 7.61 -4.70
CA SER A 39 -6.50 8.79 -5.54
C SER A 39 -6.33 8.38 -7.01
N ASN A 40 -6.75 9.26 -7.92
CA ASN A 40 -6.56 9.07 -9.35
C ASN A 40 -5.13 9.37 -9.83
N GLU A 41 -4.24 9.75 -8.92
CA GLU A 41 -2.83 9.98 -9.23
C GLU A 41 -2.07 8.68 -9.54
N GLU A 42 -1.01 8.80 -10.34
CA GLU A 42 -0.04 7.72 -10.56
C GLU A 42 1.07 7.77 -9.50
N ALA A 43 1.41 6.61 -8.93
CA ALA A 43 2.44 6.51 -7.90
C ALA A 43 3.83 6.82 -8.46
N ASP A 44 4.66 7.50 -7.67
CA ASP A 44 6.06 7.72 -8.01
C ASP A 44 6.93 6.55 -7.51
N GLU A 45 6.45 5.81 -6.49
CA GLU A 45 7.14 4.69 -5.85
C GLU A 45 6.15 3.59 -5.45
N THR A 46 6.58 2.34 -5.56
CA THR A 46 5.84 1.17 -5.03
C THR A 46 6.71 0.41 -4.03
N LEU A 47 6.16 0.14 -2.85
CA LEU A 47 6.84 -0.63 -1.80
C LEU A 47 6.19 -2.00 -1.68
N LEU A 48 6.93 -3.08 -1.99
CA LEU A 48 6.50 -4.44 -1.69
C LEU A 48 6.88 -4.77 -0.24
N LEU A 49 5.87 -4.97 0.59
CA LEU A 49 6.04 -5.39 1.98
C LEU A 49 6.14 -6.92 2.06
N GLU A 50 6.77 -7.42 3.13
CA GLU A 50 6.98 -8.87 3.37
C GLU A 50 5.67 -9.66 3.49
N ASN A 51 4.55 -8.99 3.76
CA ASN A 51 3.23 -9.60 3.95
C ASN A 51 2.35 -9.56 2.69
N ASN A 52 2.97 -9.53 1.50
CA ASN A 52 2.32 -9.54 0.19
C ASN A 52 1.38 -8.34 -0.05
N ILE A 53 1.71 -7.20 0.55
CA ILE A 53 1.03 -5.92 0.32
C ILE A 53 1.98 -5.01 -0.46
N ILE A 54 1.51 -4.48 -1.58
CA ILE A 54 2.18 -3.42 -2.34
C ILE A 54 1.56 -2.10 -1.93
N VAL A 55 2.38 -1.15 -1.46
CA VAL A 55 1.96 0.20 -1.11
C VAL A 55 2.35 1.14 -2.25
N HIS A 56 1.38 1.89 -2.76
CA HIS A 56 1.57 2.88 -3.82
C HIS A 56 1.76 4.25 -3.18
N VAL A 57 2.92 4.88 -3.42
CA VAL A 57 3.33 6.13 -2.76
C VAL A 57 3.56 7.23 -3.79
N LYS A 58 3.01 8.41 -3.52
CA LYS A 58 3.20 9.66 -4.26
C LYS A 58 3.62 10.74 -3.28
N ASN A 59 4.74 11.44 -3.50
CA ASN A 59 5.15 12.53 -2.60
C ASN A 59 5.08 12.18 -1.09
N ASN A 60 5.48 10.97 -0.70
CA ASN A 60 5.43 10.46 0.68
C ASN A 60 4.01 10.26 1.28
N ARG A 61 2.98 10.30 0.43
CA ARG A 61 1.58 9.95 0.70
C ARG A 61 1.24 8.58 0.12
N ILE A 62 0.51 7.77 0.87
CA ILE A 62 -0.08 6.52 0.37
C ILE A 62 -1.31 6.88 -0.48
N ILE A 63 -1.29 6.49 -1.74
CA ILE A 63 -2.39 6.71 -2.69
C ILE A 63 -3.09 5.41 -3.11
N GLY A 64 -2.58 4.27 -2.65
CA GLY A 64 -3.23 2.98 -2.89
C GLY A 64 -2.50 1.80 -2.25
N LEU A 65 -3.18 0.66 -2.22
CA LEU A 65 -2.69 -0.62 -1.78
C LEU A 65 -3.10 -1.71 -2.79
N THR A 66 -2.20 -2.64 -3.07
CA THR A 66 -2.55 -3.91 -3.71
C THR A 66 -2.24 -5.03 -2.73
N ILE A 67 -3.25 -5.82 -2.37
CA ILE A 67 -3.12 -6.96 -1.46
C ILE A 67 -3.20 -8.21 -2.30
N LEU A 68 -2.09 -8.95 -2.38
CA LEU A 68 -2.01 -10.23 -3.08
C LEU A 68 -2.43 -11.36 -2.13
N ASP A 69 -2.86 -12.50 -2.68
CA ASP A 69 -3.25 -13.69 -1.93
C ASP A 69 -4.32 -13.41 -0.85
N LEU A 70 -5.33 -12.59 -1.18
CA LEU A 70 -6.31 -12.09 -0.21
C LEU A 70 -7.03 -13.24 0.53
N LEU A 71 -7.50 -14.25 -0.20
CA LEU A 71 -8.25 -15.36 0.39
C LEU A 71 -7.43 -16.17 1.38
N ARG A 72 -6.10 -16.29 1.17
CA ARG A 72 -5.20 -16.91 2.15
C ARG A 72 -5.17 -16.10 3.44
N ARG A 73 -5.06 -14.78 3.30
CA ARG A 73 -4.98 -13.84 4.42
C ARG A 73 -6.25 -13.80 5.26
N VAL A 74 -7.42 -13.90 4.64
CA VAL A 74 -8.72 -13.90 5.34
C VAL A 74 -8.95 -15.21 6.11
N LYS A 75 -8.40 -16.34 5.63
CA LYS A 75 -8.54 -17.64 6.30
C LYS A 75 -7.64 -17.78 7.54
N GLU A 76 -6.56 -17.01 7.60
CA GLU A 76 -5.59 -17.01 8.69
C GLU A 76 -5.91 -15.96 9.77
N ALA A 77 -6.87 -15.06 9.52
CA ALA A 77 -7.31 -13.98 10.41
C ALA A 77 -8.48 -14.43 11.30
#